data_AF-A0A0A5GGA6-F1
#
_entry.id   AF-A0A0A5GGA6-F1
#
_cell.length_a   1.000
_cell.length_b   1.000
_cell.length_c   1.000
_cell.angle_alpha   90.00
_cell.angle_beta   90.00
_cell.angle_gamma   90.00
#
_symmetry.space_group_name_H-M   'P 1'
#
loop_
_entity.id
_entity.type
_entity.pdbx_description
1 polymer ?
#
loop_
_entity_poly.entity_id
_entity_poly.type
_entity_poly.pdbx_seq_one_letter_code
_entity_poly.pdbx_strand_id
1 'polypeptide(L)' 'MLKTSRSVLAVLVTFISVYALITDKLELNPYILFLFGILMLVIGLDELKKRHKEHGLISIVVFLLLLYVSLQGFFMS' A
#
# COMPACT_ATOMS: atom_id res chain seq x y z
N MET A 1 14.73 -2.74 11.12
CA MET A 1 13.50 -2.03 11.57
C MET A 1 12.51 -1.83 10.41
N LEU A 2 12.86 -1.19 9.28
CA LEU A 2 11.94 -1.08 8.13
C LEU A 2 11.52 -2.44 7.52
N LYS A 3 12.45 -3.40 7.40
CA LYS A 3 12.14 -4.78 6.93
C LYS A 3 11.03 -5.47 7.74
N THR A 4 11.05 -5.32 9.06
CA THR A 4 10.06 -5.95 9.95
C THR A 4 8.68 -5.29 9.78
N SER A 5 8.64 -3.96 9.70
CA SER A 5 7.41 -3.20 9.46
C SER A 5 6.77 -3.57 8.12
N ARG A 6 7.58 -3.74 7.06
CA ARG A 6 7.12 -4.21 5.75
C ARG A 6 6.42 -5.58 5.83
N SER A 7 7.00 -6.55 6.52
CA SER A 7 6.40 -7.89 6.63
C SER A 7 5.07 -7.85 7.36
N VAL A 8 4.98 -7.11 8.47
CA VAL A 8 3.73 -7.02 9.25
C VAL A 8 2.64 -6.33 8.43
N LEU A 9 2.97 -5.23 7.75
CA LEU A 9 2.01 -4.53 6.88
C LEU A 9 1.56 -5.42 5.70
N ALA A 10 2.47 -6.20 5.10
CA ALA A 10 2.15 -7.06 3.95
C ALA A 10 1.21 -8.19 4.34
N VAL A 11 1.45 -8.79 5.50
CA VAL A 11 0.55 -9.79 6.06
C VAL A 11 -0.82 -9.16 6.33
N LEU A 12 -0.88 -8.00 6.99
CA LEU A 12 -2.14 -7.30 7.27
C LEU A 12 -2.94 -6.99 5.99
N VAL A 13 -2.30 -6.39 4.98
CA VAL A 13 -3.00 -6.08 3.72
C VAL A 13 -3.49 -7.35 3.04
N THR A 14 -2.70 -8.41 3.03
CA THR A 14 -3.10 -9.69 2.42
C THR A 14 -4.34 -10.26 3.11
N PHE A 15 -4.37 -10.26 4.45
CA PHE A 15 -5.53 -10.75 5.21
C PHE A 15 -6.78 -9.90 4.95
N ILE A 16 -6.66 -8.56 4.95
CA ILE A 16 -7.79 -7.66 4.70
C ILE A 16 -8.28 -7.81 3.26
N SER A 17 -7.39 -7.95 2.28
CA SER A 17 -7.75 -8.17 0.88
C SER A 17 -8.51 -9.49 0.69
N VAL A 18 -8.02 -10.58 1.27
CA VAL A 18 -8.70 -11.89 1.20
C VAL A 18 -10.06 -11.81 1.89
N TYR A 19 -10.15 -11.15 3.04
CA TYR A 19 -11.41 -10.96 3.75
C TYR A 19 -12.42 -10.14 2.94
N ALA A 20 -11.99 -9.03 2.34
CA ALA A 20 -12.86 -8.19 1.51
C ALA A 20 -13.35 -8.94 0.26
N LEU A 21 -12.49 -9.77 -0.34
CA LEU A 21 -12.83 -10.59 -1.51
C LEU A 21 -13.86 -11.68 -1.17
N ILE A 22 -13.70 -12.36 -0.03
CA ILE A 22 -14.65 -13.38 0.43
C ILE A 22 -16.00 -12.77 0.81
N THR A 23 -15.98 -11.56 1.40
CA THR A 23 -17.20 -10.89 1.89
C THR A 23 -17.87 -10.03 0.81
N ASP A 24 -17.28 -9.96 -0.40
CA ASP A 24 -17.70 -9.08 -1.51
C ASP A 24 -17.89 -7.60 -1.09
N LYS A 25 -17.14 -7.18 -0.07
CA LYS A 25 -17.20 -5.82 0.48
C LYS A 25 -16.24 -4.92 -0.27
N LEU A 26 -16.65 -4.52 -1.46
CA LEU A 26 -15.92 -3.55 -2.30
C LEU A 26 -15.75 -2.19 -1.61
N GLU A 27 -16.59 -1.86 -0.62
CA GLU A 27 -16.46 -0.69 0.27
C GLU A 27 -15.14 -0.67 1.06
N LEU A 28 -14.52 -1.83 1.30
CA LEU A 28 -13.23 -1.93 1.99
C LEU A 28 -12.04 -1.71 1.05
N ASN A 29 -12.27 -1.72 -0.27
CA ASN A 29 -11.22 -1.56 -1.28
C ASN A 29 -10.43 -0.23 -1.15
N PRO A 30 -11.04 0.95 -0.92
CA PRO A 30 -10.28 2.19 -0.68
C PRO A 30 -9.39 2.12 0.57
N TYR A 31 -9.79 1.39 1.62
CA TYR A 31 -8.97 1.17 2.82
C TYR A 31 -7.79 0.23 2.55
N ILE A 32 -8.02 -0.84 1.78
CA ILE A 32 -6.97 -1.78 1.35
C ILE A 32 -5.92 -1.05 0.52
N LEU A 33 -6.36 -0.27 -0.47
CA LEU A 33 -5.48 0.51 -1.36
C LEU A 33 -4.66 1.54 -0.58
N PHE A 34 -5.27 2.18 0.43
CA PHE A 34 -4.57 3.11 1.32
C PHE A 34 -3.44 2.41 2.10
N LEU A 35 -3.74 1.29 2.77
CA LEU A 35 -2.75 0.51 3.50
C LEU A 35 -1.65 -0.03 2.58
N PHE A 36 -2.00 -0.46 1.37
CA PHE A 36 -1.04 -0.92 0.36
C PHE A 36 -0.15 0.21 -0.14
N GLY A 37 -0.69 1.42 -0.27
CA GLY A 37 0.07 2.64 -0.53
C GLY A 37 1.14 2.87 0.54
N ILE A 38 0.75 2.88 1.82
CA ILE A 38 1.71 3.06 2.93
C ILE A 38 2.82 2.00 2.86
N LEU A 39 2.48 0.78 2.47
CA LEU A 39 3.41 -0.31 2.27
C LEU A 39 4.46 -0.01 1.19
N MET A 40 4.01 0.50 0.04
CA MET A 40 4.89 0.94 -1.05
C MET A 40 5.79 2.10 -0.61
N LEU A 41 5.29 3.03 0.20
CA LEU A 41 6.12 4.10 0.76
C LEU A 41 7.19 3.55 1.70
N VAL A 42 6.85 2.61 2.59
CA VAL A 42 7.81 1.94 3.49
C VAL A 42 8.88 1.19 2.70
N ILE A 43 8.50 0.50 1.62
CA ILE A 43 9.44 -0.18 0.70
C ILE A 43 10.34 0.84 0.01
N GLY A 44 9.77 1.90 -0.56
CA GLY A 44 10.51 2.94 -1.26
C GLY A 44 11.54 3.64 -0.39
N LEU A 45 11.18 3.95 0.86
CA LEU A 45 12.10 4.52 1.85
C LEU A 45 13.23 3.55 2.24
N ASP A 46 12.94 2.25 2.35
CA ASP A 46 13.96 1.23 2.63
C ASP A 46 14.94 1.07 1.44
N GLU A 47 14.44 1.18 0.21
CA GLU A 47 15.23 1.08 -1.01
C GLU A 47 16.09 2.34 -1.29
N LEU A 48 15.54 3.53 -0.99
CA LEU A 48 16.29 4.80 -0.97
C LEU A 48 17.47 4.75 0.01
N LYS A 49 17.27 4.15 1.19
CA LYS A 49 18.34 3.94 2.18
C LYS A 49 19.43 2.99 1.69
N LYS A 50 19.10 2.02 0.84
CA LYS A 50 20.04 1.02 0.29
C LYS A 50 20.80 1.49 -0.96
N ARG A 51 20.81 2.80 -1.26
CA ARG A 51 21.41 3.41 -2.46
C ARG A 51 20.76 3.01 -3.80
N HIS A 52 19.67 2.25 -3.80
CA HIS A 52 18.87 1.93 -4.99
C HIS A 52 17.85 3.04 -5.25
N LYS A 53 18.35 4.19 -5.72
CA LYS A 53 17.55 5.42 -5.90
C LYS A 53 16.37 5.26 -6.86
N GLU A 54 16.52 4.43 -7.89
CA GLU A 54 15.49 4.25 -8.93
C GLU A 54 14.26 3.50 -8.41
N HIS A 55 14.46 2.35 -7.76
CA HIS A 55 13.37 1.55 -7.17
C HIS A 55 12.63 2.30 -6.06
N GLY A 56 13.36 3.09 -5.27
CA GLY A 56 12.74 3.91 -4.23
C GLY A 56 11.89 5.05 -4.77
N LEU A 57 12.30 5.69 -5.86
CA LEU A 57 11.51 6.71 -6.57
C LEU A 57 10.24 6.11 -7.19
N ILE A 58 10.36 4.97 -7.87
CA ILE A 58 9.22 4.25 -8.44
C ILE A 58 8.20 3.92 -7.35
N SER A 59 8.66 3.43 -6.20
CA SER A 59 7.78 3.10 -5.07
C SER A 59 7.04 4.32 -4.50
N ILE A 60 7.67 5.50 -4.48
CA ILE A 60 6.99 6.76 -4.08
C ILE A 60 5.93 7.17 -5.10
N VAL A 61 6.21 7.03 -6.39
CA VAL A 61 5.22 7.31 -7.45
C VAL A 61 4.03 6.35 -7.34
N VAL A 62 4.29 5.05 -7.13
CA VAL A 62 3.24 4.05 -6.91
C VAL A 62 2.42 4.38 -5.67
N PHE A 63 3.05 4.83 -4.58
CA PHE A 63 2.34 5.31 -3.39
C PHE A 63 1.38 6.45 -3.72
N LEU A 64 1.84 7.48 -4.43
CA LEU A 64 1.01 8.63 -4.83
C LEU A 64 -0.19 8.20 -5.67
N LEU A 65 0.01 7.27 -6.61
CA LEU A 65 -1.08 6.71 -7.42
C LEU A 65 -2.09 5.95 -6.56
N LEU A 66 -1.62 5.08 -5.67
CA LEU A 66 -2.50 4.31 -4.77
C LEU A 66 -3.29 5.24 -3.83
N LEU A 67 -2.68 6.33 -3.38
CA LEU A 67 -3.33 7.35 -2.55
C LEU A 67 -4.44 8.07 -3.35
N TYR A 68 -4.15 8.45 -4.60
CA TYR A 68 -5.15 9.04 -5.49
C TYR A 68 -6.34 8.10 -5.73
N VAL A 69 -6.08 6.82 -6.04
CA VAL A 69 -7.14 5.82 -6.27
C VAL A 69 -7.93 5.56 -4.99
N SER A 70 -7.28 5.51 -3.82
CA SER A 70 -7.96 5.38 -2.53
C SER A 70 -8.88 6.56 -2.25
N LEU A 71 -8.41 7.80 -2.46
CA LEU A 71 -9.23 9.00 -2.31
C LEU A 71 -10.40 9.01 -3.29
N GLN A 72 -10.17 8.64 -4.55
CA GLN A 72 -11.25 8.49 -5.52
C GLN A 72 -12.29 7.48 -5.02
N GLY A 73 -11.86 6.32 -4.53
CA GLY A 73 -12.75 5.31 -3.97
C GLY A 73 -13.55 5.80 -2.76
N PHE A 74 -13.00 6.71 -1.95
CA PHE A 74 -13.71 7.35 -0.83
C PHE A 74 -14.71 8.43 -1.28
N PHE A 75 -14.39 9.19 -2.33
CA PHE A 75 -15.24 10.28 -2.81
C PHE A 75 -16.31 9.82 -3.83
N MET A 76 -16.12 8.67 -4.48
CA MET A 76 -17.05 8.07 -5.45
C MET A 76 -17.88 6.90 -4.89
N SER A 77 -17.66 6.46 -3.64
CA SER A 77 -18.55 5.52 -2.93
C SER A 77 -19.71 6.25 -2.28
#